data_AF-A0A1I8A857-F1
#
_entry.id   AF-A0A1I8A857-F1
#
_cell.length_a   1.000
_cell.length_b   1.000
_cell.length_c   1.000
_cell.angle_alpha   90.00
_cell.angle_beta   90.00
_cell.angle_gamma   90.00
#
_symmetry.space_group_name_H-M   'P 1'
#
loop_
_entity.id
_entity.type
_entity.pdbx_description
1 polymer ?
#
loop_
_entity_poly.entity_id
_entity_poly.type
_entity_poly.pdbx_seq_one_letter_code
_entity_poly.pdbx_strand_id
1 'polypeptide(L)'
;MEKLAEEVTEALQNEFLNTVVAVQLDDDELQLDEEERIEDYKKKLQIINKKIENGKNCLMFAYEVQRCLPAAVRGIFTGQLNEIRESLRFISECRKFEVRESSAAVKDALGLIWRKDNSLRDVVVDEAMKMFCSENEDRTVANLRTARNLMEIFLENEENEMESIEETVYQMLVTANAFDDNIVKLFCILVILGDDRVRWSALRLIAVVTR
;
A
#
# COMPACT_ATOMS: atom_id res chain seq x y z
N MET A 1 -51.72 75.74 2.61
CA MET A 1 -51.76 74.60 1.66
C MET A 1 -50.39 74.32 1.06
N GLU A 2 -49.60 75.34 0.69
CA GLU A 2 -48.21 75.14 0.20
C GLU A 2 -47.29 74.39 1.18
N LYS A 3 -47.23 74.79 2.46
CA LYS A 3 -46.40 74.10 3.47
C LYS A 3 -46.69 72.61 3.64
N LEU A 4 -47.97 72.24 3.62
CA LEU A 4 -48.39 70.84 3.74
C LEU A 4 -48.01 70.04 2.49
N ALA A 5 -48.04 70.68 1.31
CA ALA A 5 -47.62 70.05 0.08
C ALA A 5 -46.10 69.83 0.06
N GLU A 6 -45.29 70.78 0.53
CA GLU A 6 -43.84 70.60 0.68
C GLU A 6 -43.51 69.45 1.64
N GLU A 7 -44.10 69.44 2.84
CA GLU A 7 -43.86 68.40 3.85
C GLU A 7 -44.25 66.99 3.34
N VAL A 8 -45.37 66.88 2.62
CA VAL A 8 -45.79 65.60 2.01
C VAL A 8 -44.87 65.19 0.88
N THR A 9 -44.37 66.13 0.08
CA THR A 9 -43.45 65.83 -1.03
C THR A 9 -42.09 65.38 -0.49
N GLU A 10 -41.59 66.01 0.56
CA GLU A 10 -40.33 65.65 1.22
C GLU A 10 -40.43 64.27 1.91
N ALA A 11 -41.56 63.99 2.58
CA ALA A 11 -41.82 62.66 3.16
C ALA A 11 -41.88 61.56 2.09
N LEU A 12 -42.56 61.81 0.96
CA LEU A 12 -42.62 60.88 -0.18
C LEU A 12 -41.25 60.66 -0.82
N GLN A 13 -40.44 61.71 -0.95
CA GLN A 13 -39.08 61.61 -1.48
C GLN A 13 -38.18 60.77 -0.56
N ASN A 14 -38.26 61.00 0.75
CA ASN A 14 -37.50 60.22 1.73
C ASN A 14 -37.92 58.73 1.72
N GLU A 15 -39.22 58.45 1.65
CA GLU A 15 -39.71 57.07 1.62
C GLU A 15 -39.31 56.35 0.31
N PHE A 16 -39.39 57.06 -0.81
CA PHE A 16 -38.91 56.55 -2.10
C PHE A 16 -37.40 56.26 -2.05
N LEU A 17 -36.60 57.17 -1.51
CA LEU A 17 -35.16 57.01 -1.38
C LEU A 17 -34.81 55.82 -0.46
N ASN A 18 -35.49 55.69 0.69
CA ASN A 18 -35.31 54.57 1.61
C ASN A 18 -35.62 53.23 0.94
N THR A 19 -36.70 53.17 0.15
CA THR A 19 -37.09 51.96 -0.57
C THR A 19 -36.05 51.58 -1.62
N VAL A 20 -35.56 52.56 -2.39
CA VAL A 20 -34.53 52.33 -3.43
C VAL A 20 -33.21 51.87 -2.78
N VAL A 21 -32.80 52.49 -1.68
CA VAL A 21 -31.59 52.09 -0.94
C VAL A 21 -31.73 50.68 -0.36
N ALA A 22 -32.89 50.32 0.20
CA ALA A 22 -33.13 48.98 0.73
C ALA A 22 -33.04 47.90 -0.36
N VAL A 23 -33.57 48.17 -1.56
CA VAL A 23 -33.47 47.25 -2.71
C VAL A 23 -32.02 47.09 -3.16
N GLN A 24 -31.25 48.19 -3.22
CA GLN A 24 -29.83 48.12 -3.58
C GLN A 24 -29.00 47.33 -2.56
N LEU A 25 -29.27 47.51 -1.26
CA LEU A 25 -28.58 46.78 -0.21
C LEU A 25 -28.89 45.26 -0.26
N ASP A 26 -30.12 44.89 -0.56
CA ASP A 26 -30.52 43.47 -0.72
C ASP A 26 -29.84 42.83 -1.96
N ASP A 27 -29.80 43.56 -3.09
CA ASP A 27 -29.06 43.14 -4.27
C ASP A 27 -27.54 43.00 -4.00
N ASP A 28 -26.95 43.92 -3.23
CA ASP A 28 -25.53 43.87 -2.85
C ASP A 28 -25.22 42.70 -1.89
N GLU A 29 -26.12 42.40 -0.94
CA GLU A 29 -25.98 41.26 0.00
C GLU A 29 -26.03 39.91 -0.75
N LEU A 30 -26.95 39.78 -1.71
CA LEU A 30 -27.03 38.60 -2.58
C LEU A 30 -25.76 38.40 -3.42
N GLN A 31 -25.16 39.49 -3.92
CA GLN A 31 -23.91 39.41 -4.67
C GLN A 31 -22.74 38.94 -3.80
N LEU A 32 -22.64 39.43 -2.57
CA LEU A 32 -21.59 39.00 -1.63
C LEU A 32 -21.71 37.51 -1.29
N ASP A 33 -22.92 37.01 -1.03
CA ASP A 33 -23.17 35.59 -0.77
C ASP A 33 -22.78 34.70 -1.96
N GLU A 34 -23.06 35.14 -3.19
CA GLU A 34 -22.63 34.44 -4.39
C GLU A 34 -21.11 34.43 -4.56
N GLU A 35 -20.44 35.55 -4.28
CA GLU A 35 -18.98 35.65 -4.32
C GLU A 35 -18.30 34.73 -3.30
N GLU A 36 -18.79 34.70 -2.05
CA GLU A 36 -18.28 33.80 -1.01
C GLU A 36 -18.46 32.33 -1.43
N ARG A 37 -19.64 31.96 -1.96
CA ARG A 37 -19.88 30.61 -2.47
C ARG A 37 -18.92 30.25 -3.60
N ILE A 38 -18.70 31.16 -4.55
CA ILE A 38 -17.75 30.95 -5.65
C ILE A 38 -16.33 30.76 -5.13
N GLU A 39 -15.91 31.55 -4.14
CA GLU A 39 -14.59 31.40 -3.52
C GLU A 39 -14.44 30.04 -2.82
N ASP A 40 -15.46 29.59 -2.11
CA ASP A 40 -15.51 28.28 -1.48
C ASP A 40 -15.45 27.13 -2.49
N TYR A 41 -16.17 27.24 -3.61
CA TYR A 41 -16.07 26.26 -4.70
C TYR A 41 -14.67 26.25 -5.32
N LYS A 42 -14.04 27.41 -5.51
CA LYS A 42 -12.65 27.50 -6.02
C LYS A 42 -11.67 26.82 -5.06
N LYS A 43 -11.79 27.05 -3.75
CA LYS A 43 -10.95 26.39 -2.72
C LYS A 43 -11.13 24.86 -2.76
N LYS A 44 -12.38 24.38 -2.83
CA LYS A 44 -12.68 22.94 -2.95
C LYS A 44 -12.08 22.34 -4.22
N LEU A 45 -12.22 23.01 -5.36
CA LEU A 45 -11.64 22.59 -6.64
C LEU A 45 -10.10 22.52 -6.57
N GLN A 46 -9.44 23.49 -5.94
CA GLN A 46 -7.99 23.47 -5.76
C GLN A 46 -7.53 22.26 -4.93
N ILE A 47 -8.24 21.95 -3.83
CA ILE A 47 -7.95 20.78 -2.99
C ILE A 47 -8.12 19.48 -3.80
N ILE A 48 -9.20 19.37 -4.57
CA ILE A 48 -9.45 18.20 -5.42
C ILE A 48 -8.36 18.05 -6.49
N ASN A 49 -8.02 19.14 -7.19
CA ASN A 49 -6.96 19.12 -8.20
C ASN A 49 -5.61 18.70 -7.60
N LYS A 50 -5.28 19.19 -6.40
CA LYS A 50 -4.07 18.77 -5.69
C LYS A 50 -4.08 17.27 -5.35
N LYS A 51 -5.24 16.73 -4.93
CA LYS A 51 -5.40 15.30 -4.67
C LYS A 51 -5.27 14.47 -5.95
N ILE A 52 -5.84 14.93 -7.06
CA ILE A 52 -5.73 14.28 -8.38
C ILE A 52 -4.26 14.24 -8.82
N GLU A 53 -3.55 15.36 -8.73
CA GLU A 53 -2.15 15.42 -9.13
C GLU A 53 -1.27 14.54 -8.25
N ASN A 54 -1.50 14.53 -6.94
CA ASN A 54 -0.82 13.60 -6.03
C ASN A 54 -1.11 12.14 -6.39
N GLY A 55 -2.38 11.79 -6.67
CA GLY A 55 -2.75 10.44 -7.08
C GLY A 55 -2.07 10.02 -8.39
N LYS A 56 -2.00 10.92 -9.37
CA LYS A 56 -1.28 10.70 -10.63
C LYS A 56 0.21 10.47 -10.40
N ASN A 57 0.85 11.25 -9.53
CA ASN A 57 2.26 11.08 -9.20
C ASN A 57 2.52 9.74 -8.49
N CYS A 58 1.66 9.33 -7.56
CA CYS A 58 1.76 8.02 -6.91
C CYS A 58 1.60 6.87 -7.92
N LEU A 59 0.63 6.97 -8.83
CA LEU A 59 0.42 5.97 -9.88
C LEU A 59 1.62 5.88 -10.84
N MET A 60 2.16 7.02 -11.24
CA MET A 60 3.35 7.07 -12.10
C MET A 60 4.56 6.44 -11.42
N PHE A 61 4.79 6.75 -10.13
CA PHE A 61 5.85 6.14 -9.35
C PHE A 61 5.70 4.62 -9.25
N ALA A 62 4.51 4.13 -8.87
CA ALA A 62 4.24 2.70 -8.77
C ALA A 62 4.45 1.98 -10.11
N TYR A 63 4.03 2.61 -11.21
CA TYR A 63 4.22 2.08 -12.56
C TYR A 63 5.70 2.00 -12.95
N GLU A 64 6.48 3.04 -12.72
CA GLU A 64 7.92 3.03 -13.03
C GLU A 64 8.68 2.02 -12.16
N VAL A 65 8.33 1.88 -10.88
CA VAL A 65 8.89 0.82 -10.00
C VAL A 65 8.56 -0.57 -10.54
N GLN A 66 7.30 -0.81 -10.94
CA GLN A 66 6.90 -2.09 -11.55
C GLN A 66 7.73 -2.38 -12.82
N ARG A 67 7.99 -1.37 -13.67
CA ARG A 67 8.78 -1.55 -14.89
C ARG A 67 10.25 -1.91 -14.64
N CYS A 68 10.78 -1.63 -13.45
CA CYS A 68 12.13 -2.02 -13.06
C CYS A 68 12.22 -3.50 -12.64
N LEU A 69 11.13 -4.16 -12.24
CA LEU A 69 11.14 -5.56 -11.79
C LEU A 69 11.79 -6.53 -12.79
N PRO A 70 11.47 -6.51 -14.10
CA PRO A 70 12.11 -7.42 -15.04
C PRO A 70 13.62 -7.23 -15.16
N ALA A 71 14.13 -6.01 -14.93
CA ALA A 71 15.57 -5.76 -14.93
C ALA A 71 16.24 -6.35 -13.68
N ALA A 72 15.61 -6.21 -12.52
CA ALA A 72 16.08 -6.83 -11.28
C ALA A 72 16.07 -8.36 -11.37
N VAL A 73 15.01 -8.95 -11.93
CA VAL A 73 14.92 -10.40 -12.17
C VAL A 73 16.01 -10.87 -13.14
N ARG A 74 16.38 -10.10 -14.16
CA ARG A 74 17.57 -10.46 -14.97
C ARG A 74 18.87 -10.36 -14.17
N GLY A 75 18.99 -9.31 -13.34
CA GLY A 75 20.15 -9.06 -12.49
C GLY A 75 20.45 -10.23 -11.55
N ILE A 76 19.44 -10.87 -10.96
CA ILE A 76 19.65 -12.04 -10.09
C ILE A 76 20.25 -13.26 -10.81
N PHE A 77 20.04 -13.40 -12.13
CA PHE A 77 20.54 -14.54 -12.90
C PHE A 77 21.90 -14.29 -13.56
N THR A 78 22.24 -13.04 -13.85
CA THR A 78 23.43 -12.69 -14.64
C THR A 78 24.46 -11.87 -13.88
N GLY A 79 24.11 -11.32 -12.71
CA GLY A 79 24.96 -10.39 -11.97
C GLY A 79 26.05 -11.05 -11.15
N GLN A 80 26.95 -10.22 -10.62
CA GLN A 80 27.89 -10.61 -9.56
C GLN A 80 27.18 -10.65 -8.20
N LEU A 81 27.77 -11.29 -7.19
CA LEU A 81 27.14 -11.48 -5.87
C LEU A 81 26.57 -10.18 -5.26
N ASN A 82 27.28 -9.05 -5.39
CA ASN A 82 26.80 -7.74 -4.90
C ASN A 82 25.59 -7.22 -5.69
N GLU A 83 25.58 -7.41 -7.01
CA GLU A 83 24.47 -7.02 -7.88
C GLU A 83 23.25 -7.90 -7.65
N ILE A 84 23.46 -9.21 -7.43
CA ILE A 84 22.42 -10.15 -7.08
C ILE A 84 21.80 -9.75 -5.73
N ARG A 85 22.62 -9.43 -4.72
CA ARG A 85 22.14 -8.94 -3.42
C ARG A 85 21.26 -7.71 -3.57
N GLU A 86 21.70 -6.71 -4.32
CA GLU A 86 20.89 -5.48 -4.51
C GLU A 86 19.61 -5.76 -5.30
N SER A 87 19.66 -6.64 -6.29
CA SER A 87 18.48 -7.07 -7.05
C SER A 87 17.47 -7.81 -6.18
N LEU A 88 17.94 -8.70 -5.31
CA LEU A 88 17.10 -9.42 -4.34
C LEU A 88 16.47 -8.45 -3.34
N ARG A 89 17.25 -7.49 -2.83
CA ARG A 89 16.75 -6.46 -1.92
C ARG A 89 15.66 -5.61 -2.58
N PHE A 90 15.87 -5.20 -3.84
CA PHE A 90 14.85 -4.47 -4.61
C PHE A 90 13.55 -5.28 -4.76
N ILE A 91 13.66 -6.57 -5.13
CA ILE A 91 12.50 -7.46 -5.26
C ILE A 91 11.78 -7.63 -3.91
N SER A 92 12.54 -7.77 -2.81
CA SER A 92 12.01 -7.87 -1.45
C SER A 92 11.21 -6.63 -1.05
N GLU A 93 11.73 -5.43 -1.31
CA GLU A 93 11.00 -4.18 -1.06
C GLU A 93 9.75 -4.07 -1.96
N CYS A 94 9.84 -4.44 -3.23
CA CYS A 94 8.68 -4.50 -4.11
C CYS A 94 7.59 -5.46 -3.59
N ARG A 95 7.97 -6.57 -2.95
CA ARG A 95 7.00 -7.48 -2.32
C ARG A 95 6.33 -6.84 -1.10
N LYS A 96 7.10 -6.17 -0.23
CA LYS A 96 6.56 -5.49 0.97
C LYS A 96 5.54 -4.42 0.63
N PHE A 97 5.74 -3.71 -0.47
CA PHE A 97 4.81 -2.68 -0.96
C PHE A 97 3.72 -3.23 -1.91
N GLU A 98 3.60 -4.56 -2.04
CA GLU A 98 2.62 -5.22 -2.92
C GLU A 98 2.65 -4.69 -4.36
N VAL A 99 3.85 -4.35 -4.87
CA VAL A 99 4.02 -3.94 -6.26
C VAL A 99 3.55 -5.09 -7.14
N ARG A 100 2.74 -4.77 -8.16
CA ARG A 100 2.22 -5.76 -9.11
C ARG A 100 3.36 -6.61 -9.69
N GLU A 101 3.11 -7.92 -9.84
CA GLU A 101 4.08 -8.92 -10.34
C GLU A 101 5.29 -9.19 -9.42
N SER A 102 5.36 -8.57 -8.24
CA SER A 102 6.44 -8.85 -7.27
C SER A 102 6.46 -10.30 -6.79
N SER A 103 5.29 -10.96 -6.66
CA SER A 103 5.22 -12.37 -6.27
C SER A 103 5.95 -13.31 -7.23
N ALA A 104 5.77 -13.12 -8.55
CA ALA A 104 6.48 -13.90 -9.56
C ALA A 104 8.00 -13.62 -9.52
N ALA A 105 8.40 -12.38 -9.29
CA ALA A 105 9.82 -12.03 -9.14
C ALA A 105 10.46 -12.64 -7.88
N VAL A 106 9.72 -12.68 -6.76
CA VAL A 106 10.15 -13.35 -5.53
C VAL A 106 10.36 -14.84 -5.80
N LYS A 107 9.45 -15.50 -6.50
CA LYS A 107 9.59 -16.91 -6.86
C LYS A 107 10.88 -17.16 -7.66
N ASP A 108 11.14 -16.36 -8.71
CA ASP A 108 12.36 -16.48 -9.52
C ASP A 108 13.62 -16.28 -8.66
N ALA A 109 13.56 -15.34 -7.71
CA ALA A 109 14.63 -15.09 -6.73
C ALA A 109 14.87 -16.27 -5.79
N LEU A 110 13.81 -16.88 -5.24
CA LEU A 110 13.93 -18.03 -4.34
C LEU A 110 14.50 -19.27 -5.05
N GLY A 111 14.33 -19.38 -6.37
CA GLY A 111 14.96 -20.43 -7.18
C GLY A 111 16.50 -20.43 -7.11
N LEU A 112 17.13 -19.33 -6.67
CA LEU A 112 18.58 -19.27 -6.47
C LEU A 112 19.07 -20.15 -5.31
N ILE A 113 18.18 -20.65 -4.44
CA ILE A 113 18.54 -21.53 -3.33
C ILE A 113 19.23 -22.83 -3.80
N TRP A 114 19.00 -23.24 -5.04
CA TRP A 114 19.59 -24.45 -5.65
C TRP A 114 21.01 -24.24 -6.20
N ARG A 115 21.54 -23.01 -6.15
CA ARG A 115 22.91 -22.74 -6.60
C ARG A 115 23.92 -23.35 -5.63
N LYS A 116 25.04 -23.85 -6.17
CA LYS A 116 26.11 -24.48 -5.38
C LYS A 116 26.89 -23.49 -4.50
N ASP A 117 26.79 -22.19 -4.79
CA ASP A 117 27.49 -21.15 -4.04
C ASP A 117 26.80 -20.88 -2.69
N ASN A 118 27.50 -21.20 -1.59
CA ASN A 118 27.00 -20.98 -0.24
C ASN A 118 26.76 -19.50 0.07
N SER A 119 27.66 -18.62 -0.38
CA SER A 119 27.52 -17.18 -0.11
C SER A 119 26.29 -16.59 -0.79
N LEU A 120 25.93 -17.11 -1.96
CA LEU A 120 24.69 -16.73 -2.62
C LEU A 120 23.45 -17.26 -1.87
N ARG A 121 23.49 -18.51 -1.42
CA ARG A 121 22.39 -19.10 -0.62
C ARG A 121 22.16 -18.34 0.68
N ASP A 122 23.23 -17.96 1.38
CA ASP A 122 23.14 -17.15 2.60
C ASP A 122 22.46 -15.80 2.33
N VAL A 123 22.76 -15.15 1.20
CA VAL A 123 22.12 -13.90 0.79
C VAL A 123 20.64 -14.10 0.49
N VAL A 124 20.26 -15.19 -0.19
CA VAL A 124 18.86 -15.51 -0.48
C VAL A 124 18.08 -15.73 0.83
N VAL A 125 18.66 -16.48 1.78
CA VAL A 125 18.04 -16.74 3.08
C VAL A 125 17.91 -15.46 3.90
N ASP A 126 18.94 -14.60 3.94
CA ASP A 126 18.89 -13.32 4.67
C ASP A 126 17.81 -12.37 4.11
N GLU A 127 17.70 -12.26 2.79
CA GLU A 127 16.65 -11.44 2.17
C GLU A 127 15.25 -12.06 2.31
N ALA A 128 15.13 -13.39 2.27
CA ALA A 128 13.88 -14.10 2.55
C ALA A 128 13.43 -13.90 4.01
N MET A 129 14.36 -13.89 4.97
CA MET A 129 14.08 -13.54 6.37
C MET A 129 13.49 -12.13 6.49
N LYS A 130 14.08 -11.13 5.84
CA LYS A 130 13.55 -9.75 5.83
C LYS A 130 12.20 -9.61 5.13
N MET A 131 11.90 -10.52 4.20
CA MET A 131 10.65 -10.51 3.44
C MET A 131 9.50 -11.16 4.22
N PHE A 132 9.75 -12.32 4.84
CA PHE A 132 8.71 -13.12 5.46
C PHE A 132 8.60 -12.89 6.97
N CYS A 133 9.71 -12.66 7.68
CA CYS A 133 9.70 -12.44 9.12
C CYS A 133 9.41 -10.98 9.47
N SER A 134 8.41 -10.78 10.34
CA SER A 134 8.04 -9.44 10.80
C SER A 134 9.00 -8.92 11.89
N GLU A 135 9.53 -7.71 11.70
CA GLU A 135 10.38 -6.99 12.67
C GLU A 135 9.56 -6.25 13.75
N ASN A 136 8.35 -6.73 14.08
CA ASN A 136 7.49 -6.02 15.04
C ASN A 136 8.00 -6.27 16.48
N GLU A 137 8.04 -5.22 17.30
CA GLU A 137 8.46 -5.31 18.71
C GLU A 137 7.56 -6.25 19.52
N ASP A 138 6.25 -6.27 19.24
CA ASP A 138 5.32 -7.23 19.84
C ASP A 138 5.48 -8.59 19.17
N ARG A 139 6.02 -9.55 19.92
CA ARG A 139 6.26 -10.93 19.47
C ARG A 139 5.00 -11.64 18.99
N THR A 140 3.83 -11.36 19.57
CA THR A 140 2.57 -11.96 19.15
C THR A 140 2.16 -11.45 17.77
N VAL A 141 2.26 -10.13 17.57
CA VAL A 141 1.98 -9.48 16.28
C VAL A 141 3.00 -9.92 15.23
N ALA A 142 4.29 -10.00 15.61
CA ALA A 142 5.35 -10.48 14.75
C ALA A 142 5.08 -11.92 14.27
N ASN A 143 4.78 -12.84 15.19
CA ASN A 143 4.47 -14.24 14.86
C ASN A 143 3.26 -14.37 13.94
N LEU A 144 2.18 -13.61 14.20
CA LEU A 144 0.98 -13.61 13.37
C LEU A 144 1.29 -13.10 11.95
N ARG A 145 2.04 -12.00 11.83
CA ARG A 145 2.44 -11.44 10.53
C ARG A 145 3.37 -12.38 9.77
N THR A 146 4.36 -12.98 10.44
CA THR A 146 5.26 -13.96 9.83
C THR A 146 4.48 -15.17 9.30
N ALA A 147 3.58 -15.74 10.11
CA ALA A 147 2.73 -16.85 9.69
C ALA A 147 1.86 -16.47 8.48
N ARG A 148 1.30 -15.26 8.47
CA ARG A 148 0.52 -14.74 7.35
C ARG A 148 1.35 -14.59 6.08
N ASN A 149 2.53 -13.97 6.15
CA ASN A 149 3.40 -13.75 4.99
C ASN A 149 3.82 -15.09 4.35
N LEU A 150 4.13 -16.09 5.18
CA LEU A 150 4.45 -17.45 4.74
C LEU A 150 3.23 -18.14 4.11
N MET A 151 2.05 -18.00 4.70
CA MET A 151 0.82 -18.55 4.11
C MET A 151 0.48 -17.91 2.77
N GLU A 152 0.63 -16.59 2.63
CA GLU A 152 0.34 -15.86 1.40
C GLU A 152 1.19 -16.37 0.23
N ILE A 153 2.50 -16.54 0.40
CA ILE A 153 3.34 -17.06 -0.68
C ILE A 153 2.99 -18.52 -1.05
N PHE A 154 2.61 -19.37 -0.08
CA PHE A 154 2.14 -20.73 -0.34
C PHE A 154 0.73 -20.79 -0.95
N LEU A 155 -0.08 -19.73 -0.81
CA LEU A 155 -1.40 -19.64 -1.42
C LEU A 155 -1.34 -19.03 -2.82
N GLU A 156 -0.34 -18.22 -3.13
CA GLU A 156 -0.21 -17.55 -4.42
C GLU A 156 0.41 -18.44 -5.51
N ASN A 157 1.19 -19.46 -5.13
CA ASN A 157 1.96 -20.29 -6.07
C ASN A 157 1.30 -21.66 -6.35
N GLU A 158 1.65 -22.27 -7.48
CA GLU A 158 1.20 -23.61 -7.89
C GLU A 158 2.18 -24.71 -7.40
N GLU A 159 1.76 -25.99 -7.42
CA GLU A 159 2.52 -27.09 -6.79
C GLU A 159 3.94 -27.28 -7.35
N ASN A 160 4.11 -27.09 -8.65
CA ASN A 160 5.39 -27.17 -9.38
C ASN A 160 6.39 -26.07 -8.98
N GLU A 161 5.95 -25.07 -8.23
CA GLU A 161 6.71 -23.87 -7.90
C GLU A 161 7.07 -23.81 -6.41
N MET A 162 6.54 -24.76 -5.62
CA MET A 162 6.70 -24.80 -4.17
C MET A 162 8.07 -25.30 -3.71
N GLU A 163 8.76 -26.14 -4.49
CA GLU A 163 10.01 -26.79 -4.03
C GLU A 163 11.08 -25.78 -3.59
N SER A 164 11.24 -24.68 -4.33
CA SER A 164 12.23 -23.63 -4.00
C SER A 164 11.80 -22.80 -2.79
N ILE A 165 10.49 -22.59 -2.62
CA ILE A 165 9.91 -21.86 -1.48
C ILE A 165 10.08 -22.71 -0.22
N GLU A 166 9.70 -23.98 -0.29
CA GLU A 166 9.82 -24.98 0.78
C GLU A 166 11.28 -25.12 1.24
N GLU A 167 12.23 -25.26 0.30
CA GLU A 167 13.65 -25.34 0.63
C GLU A 167 14.15 -24.03 1.25
N THR A 168 13.73 -22.85 0.77
CA THR A 168 14.15 -21.58 1.38
C THR A 168 13.61 -21.44 2.81
N VAL A 169 12.35 -21.78 3.04
CA VAL A 169 11.73 -21.77 4.39
C VAL A 169 12.44 -22.75 5.32
N TYR A 170 12.82 -23.93 4.83
CA TYR A 170 13.64 -24.87 5.59
C TYR A 170 15.01 -24.29 5.96
N GLN A 171 15.70 -23.63 5.02
CA GLN A 171 17.00 -23.01 5.31
C GLN A 171 16.88 -21.85 6.30
N MET A 172 15.78 -21.08 6.26
CA MET A 172 15.48 -20.04 7.26
C MET A 172 15.35 -20.61 8.67
N LEU A 173 14.72 -21.77 8.82
CA LEU A 173 14.60 -22.50 10.09
C LEU A 173 15.96 -22.92 10.64
N VAL A 174 16.72 -23.64 9.82
CA VAL A 174 18.00 -24.25 10.23
C VAL A 174 19.04 -23.18 10.55
N THR A 175 19.07 -22.10 9.77
CA THR A 175 20.13 -21.09 9.87
C THR A 175 19.87 -20.06 10.96
N ALA A 176 18.60 -19.67 11.19
CA ALA A 176 18.28 -18.51 12.02
C ALA A 176 17.43 -18.83 13.26
N ASN A 177 17.03 -20.09 13.49
CA ASN A 177 16.02 -20.44 14.50
C ASN A 177 14.79 -19.52 14.41
N ALA A 178 14.41 -19.22 13.17
CA ALA A 178 13.54 -18.10 12.82
C ALA A 178 12.10 -18.28 13.31
N PHE A 179 11.67 -19.52 13.53
CA PHE A 179 10.28 -19.83 13.86
C PHE A 179 10.12 -20.25 15.31
N ASP A 180 9.37 -19.42 16.03
CA ASP A 180 8.89 -19.69 17.38
C ASP A 180 7.83 -20.81 17.35
N ASP A 181 7.68 -21.56 18.45
CA ASP A 181 6.65 -22.60 18.62
C ASP A 181 5.25 -22.05 18.34
N ASN A 182 5.04 -20.76 18.59
CA ASN A 182 3.79 -20.07 18.33
C ASN A 182 3.44 -20.00 16.84
N ILE A 183 4.43 -19.85 15.95
CA ILE A 183 4.19 -19.84 14.50
C ILE A 183 3.73 -21.23 14.05
N VAL A 184 4.35 -22.29 14.56
CA VAL A 184 3.94 -23.68 14.27
C VAL A 184 2.53 -23.97 14.79
N LYS A 185 2.20 -23.51 16.01
CA LYS A 185 0.83 -23.61 16.55
C LYS A 185 -0.20 -22.91 15.66
N LEU A 186 0.13 -21.74 15.11
CA LEU A 186 -0.76 -21.04 14.18
C LEU A 186 -1.01 -21.87 12.91
N PHE A 187 0.02 -22.50 12.34
CA PHE A 187 -0.17 -23.42 11.22
C PHE A 187 -1.05 -24.62 11.58
N CYS A 188 -0.85 -25.23 12.76
CA CYS A 188 -1.73 -26.31 13.23
C CYS A 188 -3.20 -25.88 13.33
N ILE A 189 -3.47 -24.66 13.81
CA ILE A 189 -4.83 -24.10 13.85
C ILE A 189 -5.39 -23.93 12.43
N LEU A 190 -4.60 -23.42 11.49
CA LEU A 190 -5.00 -23.25 10.08
C LEU A 190 -5.28 -24.58 9.37
N VAL A 191 -4.57 -25.65 9.73
CA VAL A 191 -4.91 -27.01 9.23
C VAL A 191 -6.29 -27.45 9.68
N ILE A 192 -6.65 -27.18 10.93
CA ILE A 192 -7.93 -27.62 11.51
C ILE A 192 -9.10 -26.77 11.01
N LEU A 193 -8.92 -25.44 10.97
CA LEU A 193 -10.00 -24.49 10.73
C LEU A 193 -10.06 -23.95 9.29
N GLY A 194 -8.97 -24.10 8.52
CA GLY A 194 -8.87 -23.57 7.17
C GLY A 194 -9.78 -24.29 6.17
N ASP A 195 -10.11 -23.59 5.09
CA ASP A 195 -10.66 -24.19 3.88
C ASP A 195 -9.65 -25.14 3.21
N ASP A 196 -10.05 -25.87 2.17
CA ASP A 196 -9.18 -26.90 1.59
C ASP A 196 -7.82 -26.34 1.13
N ARG A 197 -7.79 -25.16 0.52
CA ARG A 197 -6.54 -24.57 0.01
C ARG A 197 -5.64 -24.11 1.15
N VAL A 198 -6.20 -23.39 2.13
CA VAL A 198 -5.49 -22.96 3.34
C VAL A 198 -4.97 -24.16 4.13
N ARG A 199 -5.78 -25.21 4.26
CA ARG A 199 -5.42 -26.44 4.97
C ARG A 199 -4.22 -27.12 4.32
N TRP A 200 -4.21 -27.27 3.00
CA TRP A 200 -3.09 -27.89 2.28
C TRP A 200 -1.81 -27.06 2.36
N SER A 201 -1.88 -25.74 2.21
CA SER A 201 -0.73 -24.85 2.36
C SER A 201 -0.16 -24.90 3.79
N ALA A 202 -1.02 -24.90 4.80
CA ALA A 202 -0.59 -25.00 6.20
C ALA A 202 0.03 -26.38 6.52
N LEU A 203 -0.52 -27.48 5.98
CA LEU A 203 0.06 -28.81 6.11
C LEU A 203 1.45 -28.89 5.49
N ARG A 204 1.66 -28.30 4.30
CA ARG A 204 2.97 -28.23 3.67
C ARG A 204 3.97 -27.45 4.51
N LEU A 205 3.60 -26.27 5.00
CA LEU A 205 4.44 -25.49 5.89
C LEU A 205 4.86 -26.28 7.15
N ILE A 206 3.92 -27.01 7.76
CA ILE A 206 4.25 -27.91 8.88
C ILE A 206 5.25 -28.98 8.44
N ALA A 207 5.01 -29.64 7.29
CA ALA A 207 5.91 -30.66 6.78
C ALA A 207 7.33 -30.13 6.57
N VAL A 208 7.47 -28.92 6.02
CA VAL A 208 8.76 -28.22 5.87
C VAL A 208 9.42 -27.95 7.22
N VAL A 209 8.64 -27.49 8.21
CA VAL A 209 9.15 -27.19 9.55
C VAL A 209 9.60 -28.45 10.30
N THR A 210 8.97 -29.59 10.03
CA THR A 210 9.25 -30.87 10.69
C THR A 210 10.21 -31.79 9.94
N ARG A 211 10.75 -31.35 8.80
CA ARG A 211 11.67 -32.11 7.94
C ARG A 211 13.04 -32.32 8.59
#